data_AF-A0A9X2P903-F1
#
_entry.id   AF-A0A9X2P903-F1
#
_cell.length_a   1.000
_cell.length_b   1.000
_cell.length_c   1.000
_cell.angle_alpha   90.00
_cell.angle_beta   90.00
_cell.angle_gamma   90.00
#
_symmetry.space_group_name_H-M   'P 1'
#
loop_
_entity.id
_entity.type
_entity.pdbx_description
1 polymer ?
#
loop_
_entity_poly.entity_id
_entity_poly.type
_entity_poly.pdbx_seq_one_letter_code
_entity_poly.pdbx_strand_id
1 'polypeptide(L)'
;MTGPSDAVFNAWSDYAVDAGQRWVLFLDTLRQRGDTQIRMAAEPRAMVLWFDHEVVMSGRALPRPINFALHRILPPANMPADPAKRPVMVIDPRAGQGAGIGGFKQESEIGDALAAGHPVYFIGFSAEPEPGQTFLDVIEGEIAFMERIVEEHPDAPRPAAIGNCQAGYQVLMAAALRPDLFGPCLIVGSPMSYWQGRRGEAAMRYLGGLLGGSWPTALTGDLGNGTFDGAWLVMNFDLLGPANYLWDKQYEVYAHVDEGAERYLAFERWWGDFVLFNAEEIQYLVDNMFVGDRLARGALTARDGTKVDLRALNSPTVILTSTRDHISPPAQTLGWIPDLYRDVEEIRAAGRVIVYAVEDRTGHLGLFVSARVADREDEEFVLTMDAINDLGPGLYEMVITPAVQDGTPAGIEGGPQWAVAFEPRTVDDVRAFGRNTPDENAAFAAVDRISQINLALYRAFVQPLVRAGVNEASAEALRALHPLRLSYTLFSGLNPWTAIPAALAPSIRAHRRPVAADNPFMEAQESLSRTISASIDAWRVMRDQATEDWFFGLYGSAPMQLWFGEGRTRRRRRHAPA
;
A
#
# COMPACT_ATOMS: atom_id res chain seq x y z
N MET A 1 -4.14 -40.94 44.47
CA MET A 1 -4.62 -41.30 43.12
C MET A 1 -5.81 -40.40 42.83
N THR A 2 -5.59 -39.30 42.12
CA THR A 2 -6.69 -38.44 41.64
C THR A 2 -7.48 -39.21 40.59
N GLY A 3 -8.80 -39.22 40.68
CA GLY A 3 -9.65 -39.93 39.70
C GLY A 3 -9.55 -39.28 38.30
N PRO A 4 -9.98 -39.97 37.23
CA PRO A 4 -10.01 -39.39 35.88
C PRO A 4 -10.84 -38.09 35.81
N SER A 5 -11.89 -37.97 36.62
CA SER A 5 -12.70 -36.76 36.78
C SER A 5 -11.94 -35.59 37.38
N ASP A 6 -11.07 -35.86 38.36
CA ASP A 6 -10.29 -34.83 39.05
C ASP A 6 -9.19 -34.29 38.14
N ALA A 7 -8.60 -35.14 37.30
CA ALA A 7 -7.60 -34.73 36.32
C ALA A 7 -8.18 -33.79 35.26
N VAL A 8 -9.37 -34.10 34.72
CA VAL A 8 -10.06 -33.23 33.75
C VAL A 8 -10.47 -31.91 34.39
N PHE A 9 -11.01 -31.93 35.62
CA PHE A 9 -11.38 -30.72 36.34
C PHE A 9 -10.18 -29.82 36.62
N ASN A 10 -9.05 -30.39 37.05
CA ASN A 10 -7.82 -29.64 37.29
C ASN A 10 -7.28 -29.02 35.99
N ALA A 11 -7.20 -29.80 34.91
CA ALA A 11 -6.78 -29.30 33.60
C ALA A 11 -7.68 -28.15 33.10
N TRP A 12 -9.00 -28.27 33.30
CA TRP A 12 -9.95 -27.20 32.98
C TRP A 12 -9.74 -25.96 33.84
N SER A 13 -9.58 -26.13 35.15
CA SER A 13 -9.36 -25.04 36.10
C SER A 13 -8.08 -24.26 35.79
N ASP A 14 -6.98 -24.97 35.53
CA ASP A 14 -5.70 -24.36 35.16
C ASP A 14 -5.82 -23.56 33.85
N TYR A 15 -6.48 -24.14 32.85
CA TYR A 15 -6.79 -23.45 31.59
C TYR A 15 -7.68 -22.22 31.82
N ALA A 16 -8.72 -22.32 32.64
CA ALA A 16 -9.65 -21.21 32.89
C ALA A 16 -8.96 -20.03 33.59
N VAL A 17 -8.03 -20.31 34.51
CA VAL A 17 -7.20 -19.28 35.14
C VAL A 17 -6.30 -18.61 34.10
N ASP A 18 -5.56 -19.38 33.31
CA ASP A 18 -4.69 -18.83 32.26
C ASP A 18 -5.48 -18.01 31.23
N ALA A 19 -6.55 -18.57 30.68
CA ALA A 19 -7.41 -17.90 29.70
C ALA A 19 -8.00 -16.60 30.26
N GLY A 20 -8.45 -16.61 31.53
CA GLY A 20 -8.93 -15.41 32.21
C GLY A 20 -7.83 -14.34 32.35
N GLN A 21 -6.61 -14.73 32.70
CA GLN A 21 -5.46 -13.82 32.74
C GLN A 21 -5.13 -13.27 31.35
N ARG A 22 -5.08 -14.12 30.31
CA ARG A 22 -4.84 -13.72 28.92
C ARG A 22 -5.88 -12.73 28.43
N TRP A 23 -7.16 -12.94 28.73
CA TRP A 23 -8.23 -12.01 28.38
C TRP A 23 -8.03 -10.62 28.99
N VAL A 24 -7.70 -10.55 30.29
CA VAL A 24 -7.49 -9.26 30.94
C VAL A 24 -6.29 -8.52 30.33
N LEU A 25 -5.18 -9.23 30.09
CA LEU A 25 -4.01 -8.64 29.46
C LEU A 25 -4.28 -8.21 28.02
N PHE A 26 -5.01 -9.02 27.25
CA PHE A 26 -5.41 -8.70 25.88
C PHE A 26 -6.29 -7.45 25.83
N LEU A 27 -7.29 -7.34 26.72
CA LEU A 27 -8.13 -6.14 26.83
C LEU A 27 -7.33 -4.90 27.25
N ASP A 28 -6.33 -5.03 28.14
CA ASP A 28 -5.41 -3.94 28.45
C ASP A 28 -4.54 -3.56 27.25
N THR A 29 -4.08 -4.52 26.44
CA THR A 29 -3.36 -4.26 25.18
C THR A 29 -4.24 -3.50 24.19
N LEU A 30 -5.50 -3.91 23.99
CA LEU A 30 -6.44 -3.18 23.13
C LEU A 30 -6.71 -1.76 23.67
N ARG A 31 -6.82 -1.60 25.00
CA ARG A 31 -6.93 -0.28 25.65
C ARG A 31 -5.73 0.61 25.32
N GLN A 32 -4.51 0.10 25.51
CA GLN A 32 -3.27 0.83 25.21
C GLN A 32 -3.19 1.23 23.73
N ARG A 33 -3.66 0.36 22.83
CA ARG A 33 -3.80 0.66 21.41
C ARG A 33 -4.73 1.85 21.18
N GLY A 34 -5.94 1.82 21.74
CA GLY A 34 -6.90 2.94 21.63
C GLY A 34 -6.37 4.25 22.20
N ASP A 35 -5.74 4.21 23.38
CA ASP A 35 -5.12 5.39 23.99
C ASP A 35 -3.98 5.97 23.15
N THR A 36 -3.22 5.11 22.50
CA THR A 36 -2.15 5.53 21.60
C THR A 36 -2.72 6.22 20.37
N GLN A 37 -3.78 5.66 19.77
CA GLN A 37 -4.46 6.27 18.64
C GLN A 37 -5.05 7.64 18.98
N ILE A 38 -5.63 7.81 20.18
CA ILE A 38 -6.13 9.12 20.65
C ILE A 38 -4.99 10.14 20.76
N ARG A 39 -3.84 9.76 21.32
CA ARG A 39 -2.67 10.65 21.43
C ARG A 39 -2.15 11.04 20.06
N MET A 40 -2.01 10.08 19.14
CA MET A 40 -1.53 10.33 17.78
C MET A 40 -2.47 11.25 17.01
N ALA A 41 -3.78 11.04 17.13
CA ALA A 41 -4.77 11.91 16.49
C ALA A 41 -4.73 13.38 17.00
N ALA A 42 -4.17 13.63 18.18
CA ALA A 42 -3.96 14.98 18.70
C ALA A 42 -2.73 15.68 18.10
N GLU A 43 -1.85 14.94 17.41
CA GLU A 43 -0.64 15.44 16.76
C GLU A 43 -0.69 15.17 15.25
N PRO A 44 -1.53 15.88 14.47
CA PRO A 44 -1.85 15.54 13.08
C PRO A 44 -0.70 15.66 12.07
N ARG A 45 0.49 16.08 12.52
CA ARG A 45 1.73 16.16 11.73
C ARG A 45 2.78 15.13 12.16
N ALA A 46 2.50 14.37 13.21
CA ALA A 46 3.38 13.29 13.62
C ALA A 46 3.44 12.24 12.50
N MET A 47 4.62 11.71 12.28
CA MET A 47 4.87 10.62 11.35
C MET A 47 5.51 9.49 12.15
N VAL A 48 5.34 8.26 11.71
CA VAL A 48 5.93 7.09 12.37
C VAL A 48 7.37 6.84 11.91
N LEU A 49 8.15 7.90 11.68
CA LEU A 49 9.50 7.83 11.16
C LEU A 49 10.52 7.61 12.29
N TRP A 50 11.44 6.66 12.11
CA TRP A 50 12.49 6.34 13.09
C TRP A 50 13.62 7.37 13.09
N PHE A 51 13.90 7.98 11.94
CA PHE A 51 15.05 8.85 11.73
C PHE A 51 14.77 10.31 12.12
N ASP A 52 15.76 10.94 12.74
CA ASP A 52 15.79 12.39 12.94
C ASP A 52 15.80 13.10 11.58
N HIS A 53 15.06 14.20 11.49
CA HIS A 53 14.86 14.89 10.23
C HIS A 53 14.53 16.36 10.45
N GLU A 54 14.67 17.16 9.39
CA GLU A 54 14.23 18.55 9.37
C GLU A 54 13.40 18.84 8.12
N VAL A 55 12.46 19.77 8.23
CA VAL A 55 11.65 20.22 7.09
C VAL A 55 12.46 21.23 6.29
N VAL A 56 12.82 20.87 5.06
CA VAL A 56 13.53 21.78 4.13
C VAL A 56 12.58 22.56 3.24
N MET A 57 11.37 22.02 2.98
CA MET A 57 10.34 22.71 2.20
C MET A 57 8.94 22.26 2.64
N SER A 58 8.05 23.23 2.90
CA SER A 58 6.63 22.94 3.19
C SER A 58 5.79 23.12 1.94
N GLY A 59 4.99 22.10 1.60
CA GLY A 59 4.01 22.17 0.52
C GLY A 59 2.90 23.21 0.77
N ARG A 60 2.66 23.60 2.02
CA ARG A 60 1.71 24.67 2.37
C ARG A 60 2.15 26.05 1.90
N ALA A 61 3.45 26.23 1.64
CA ALA A 61 4.02 27.47 1.13
C ALA A 61 4.04 27.54 -0.41
N LEU A 62 3.63 26.47 -1.11
CA LEU A 62 3.54 26.46 -2.55
C LEU A 62 2.40 27.36 -3.06
N PRO A 63 2.46 27.83 -4.32
CA PRO A 63 1.37 28.61 -4.93
C PRO A 63 0.01 27.91 -4.86
N ARG A 64 0.02 26.58 -4.89
CA ARG A 64 -1.12 25.72 -4.58
C ARG A 64 -0.76 24.91 -3.34
N PRO A 65 -1.28 25.28 -2.16
CA PRO A 65 -0.93 24.62 -0.91
C PRO A 65 -1.30 23.14 -0.94
N ILE A 66 -0.37 22.31 -0.47
CA ILE A 66 -0.62 20.90 -0.20
C ILE A 66 -0.20 20.53 1.23
N ASN A 67 -0.80 19.49 1.78
CA ASN A 67 -0.53 18.99 3.13
C ASN A 67 0.77 18.16 3.25
N PHE A 68 1.63 18.22 2.24
CA PHE A 68 2.91 17.52 2.18
C PHE A 68 4.08 18.42 2.59
N ALA A 69 5.19 17.81 2.97
CA ALA A 69 6.45 18.49 3.21
C ALA A 69 7.64 17.61 2.77
N LEU A 70 8.71 18.27 2.35
CA LEU A 70 9.99 17.64 2.07
C LEU A 70 10.83 17.69 3.34
N HIS A 71 11.23 16.50 3.80
CA HIS A 71 12.07 16.30 4.97
C HIS A 71 13.46 15.86 4.51
N ARG A 72 14.52 16.47 5.05
CA ARG A 72 15.88 15.97 4.94
C ARG A 72 16.16 15.08 6.14
N ILE A 73 16.57 13.84 5.89
CA ILE A 73 16.95 12.90 6.95
C ILE A 73 18.34 13.30 7.46
N LEU A 74 18.48 13.38 8.77
CA LEU A 74 19.76 13.69 9.42
C LEU A 74 20.55 12.39 9.60
N PRO A 75 21.68 12.20 8.88
CA PRO A 75 22.45 10.98 9.00
C PRO A 75 23.01 10.85 10.43
N PRO A 76 22.90 9.68 11.07
CA PRO A 76 23.52 9.46 12.36
C PRO A 76 25.05 9.48 12.21
N ALA A 77 25.78 9.81 13.28
CA ALA A 77 27.23 10.03 13.22
C ALA A 77 28.04 8.81 12.71
N ASN A 78 27.49 7.60 12.83
CA ASN A 78 28.09 6.35 12.36
C ASN A 78 27.76 6.00 10.90
N MET A 79 26.85 6.71 10.23
CA MET A 79 26.49 6.53 8.81
C MET A 79 26.43 7.90 8.10
N PRO A 80 27.57 8.59 7.94
CA PRO A 80 27.57 9.91 7.31
C PRO A 80 27.18 9.83 5.83
N ALA A 81 26.31 10.73 5.39
CA ALA A 81 25.98 10.91 3.99
C ALA A 81 27.02 11.77 3.26
N ASP A 82 27.39 11.39 2.03
CA ASP A 82 28.24 12.17 1.13
C ASP A 82 27.37 13.08 0.24
N PRO A 83 27.45 14.42 0.36
CA PRO A 83 26.65 15.34 -0.45
C PRO A 83 26.85 15.22 -1.97
N ALA A 84 27.98 14.66 -2.42
CA ALA A 84 28.27 14.46 -3.84
C ALA A 84 27.67 13.15 -4.40
N LYS A 85 27.26 12.22 -3.52
CA LYS A 85 26.51 11.04 -3.95
C LYS A 85 25.09 11.41 -4.35
N ARG A 86 24.50 10.57 -5.19
CA ARG A 86 23.13 10.70 -5.68
C ARG A 86 22.15 10.81 -4.50
N PRO A 87 21.34 11.88 -4.39
CA PRO A 87 20.30 11.93 -3.37
C PRO A 87 19.23 10.87 -3.62
N VAL A 88 18.65 10.32 -2.55
CA VAL A 88 17.54 9.36 -2.60
C VAL A 88 16.31 9.99 -1.97
N MET A 89 15.21 10.05 -2.70
CA MET A 89 13.91 10.52 -2.22
C MET A 89 12.97 9.34 -2.00
N VAL A 90 12.45 9.16 -0.79
CA VAL A 90 11.47 8.14 -0.44
C VAL A 90 10.09 8.78 -0.25
N ILE A 91 9.05 8.19 -0.85
CA ILE A 91 7.66 8.62 -0.72
C ILE A 91 6.79 7.43 -0.32
N ASP A 92 6.09 7.59 0.81
CA ASP A 92 5.15 6.60 1.31
C ASP A 92 3.76 6.70 0.70
N PRO A 93 2.98 5.61 0.69
CA PRO A 93 1.63 5.63 0.17
C PRO A 93 0.70 6.45 1.07
N ARG A 94 -0.08 7.37 0.48
CA ARG A 94 -1.24 7.95 1.13
C ARG A 94 -2.47 7.08 0.88
N ALA A 95 -2.46 5.87 1.45
CA ALA A 95 -3.46 4.82 1.22
C ALA A 95 -4.48 4.66 2.37
N GLY A 96 -4.58 5.65 3.26
CA GLY A 96 -5.53 5.67 4.38
C GLY A 96 -4.86 5.77 5.75
N GLN A 97 -3.61 5.32 5.86
CA GLN A 97 -2.73 5.52 7.01
C GLN A 97 -1.85 6.77 6.86
N GLY A 98 -1.26 7.20 7.97
CA GLY A 98 -0.26 8.27 8.03
C GLY A 98 1.10 7.88 7.43
N ALA A 99 1.95 8.89 7.27
CA ALA A 99 3.27 8.76 6.66
C ALA A 99 4.34 8.19 7.63
N GLY A 100 5.43 7.67 7.06
CA GLY A 100 6.63 7.26 7.78
C GLY A 100 6.86 5.74 7.83
N ILE A 101 6.06 4.95 7.11
CA ILE A 101 6.18 3.50 7.10
C ILE A 101 7.47 3.02 6.42
N GLY A 102 7.93 3.68 5.35
CA GLY A 102 9.18 3.40 4.65
C GLY A 102 10.44 3.75 5.45
N GLY A 103 10.30 4.31 6.65
CA GLY A 103 11.38 4.53 7.61
C GLY A 103 10.98 4.20 9.04
N PHE A 104 10.03 3.26 9.22
CA PHE A 104 9.48 2.91 10.53
C PHE A 104 10.50 2.23 11.46
N LYS A 105 11.60 1.74 10.90
CA LYS A 105 12.71 1.06 11.61
C LYS A 105 14.04 1.45 10.95
N GLN A 106 15.13 1.10 11.61
CA GLN A 106 16.46 1.32 11.06
C GLN A 106 16.68 0.50 9.79
N GLU A 107 16.24 -0.76 9.78
CA GLU A 107 16.24 -1.63 8.59
C GLU A 107 15.05 -1.26 7.70
N SER A 108 15.30 -0.38 6.72
CA SER A 108 14.32 0.20 5.80
C SER A 108 15.02 0.87 4.61
N GLU A 109 14.27 1.23 3.57
CA GLU A 109 14.79 1.94 2.38
C GLU A 109 15.62 3.19 2.74
N ILE A 110 15.17 3.95 3.75
CA ILE A 110 15.91 5.12 4.25
C ILE A 110 17.22 4.69 4.94
N GLY A 111 17.16 3.64 5.74
CA GLY A 111 18.33 3.08 6.42
C GLY A 111 19.38 2.55 5.45
N ASP A 112 18.95 1.83 4.41
CA ASP A 112 19.83 1.23 3.41
C ASP A 112 20.50 2.31 2.55
N ALA A 113 19.75 3.33 2.13
CA ALA A 113 20.30 4.48 1.42
C ALA A 113 21.33 5.26 2.27
N LEU A 114 21.06 5.44 3.58
CA LEU A 114 22.03 6.05 4.51
C LEU A 114 23.26 5.17 4.72
N ALA A 115 23.09 3.85 4.85
CA ALA A 115 24.20 2.90 5.00
C ALA A 115 25.11 2.88 3.76
N ALA A 116 24.53 3.05 2.57
CA ALA A 116 25.26 3.26 1.32
C ALA A 116 25.85 4.67 1.17
N GLY A 117 25.59 5.58 2.11
CA GLY A 117 26.17 6.92 2.20
C GLY A 117 25.49 7.98 1.34
N HIS A 118 24.27 7.75 0.87
CA HIS A 118 23.52 8.72 0.07
C HIS A 118 22.87 9.80 0.95
N PRO A 119 22.74 11.05 0.47
CA PRO A 119 21.82 12.01 1.06
C PRO A 119 20.38 11.51 0.91
N VAL A 120 19.61 11.48 2.01
CA VAL A 120 18.24 10.94 1.97
C VAL A 120 17.22 12.01 2.30
N TYR A 121 16.16 12.04 1.50
CA TYR A 121 14.99 12.88 1.65
C TYR A 121 13.73 12.02 1.75
N PHE A 122 12.75 12.51 2.49
CA PHE A 122 11.46 11.87 2.67
C PHE A 122 10.34 12.87 2.40
N ILE A 123 9.34 12.49 1.61
CA ILE A 123 8.12 13.28 1.42
C ILE A 123 7.05 12.76 2.39
N GLY A 124 6.80 13.54 3.43
CA GLY A 124 5.77 13.28 4.44
C GLY A 124 4.51 14.09 4.19
N PHE A 125 3.41 13.69 4.83
CA PHE A 125 2.13 14.42 4.78
C PHE A 125 1.42 14.43 6.13
N SER A 126 0.67 15.51 6.40
CA SER A 126 -0.17 15.60 7.60
C SER A 126 -1.51 14.88 7.42
N ALA A 127 -2.13 14.47 8.53
CA ALA A 127 -3.38 13.71 8.53
C ALA A 127 -4.55 14.42 7.83
N GLU A 128 -4.57 15.75 7.82
CA GLU A 128 -5.60 16.55 7.14
C GLU A 128 -5.05 17.19 5.86
N PRO A 129 -5.83 17.17 4.76
CA PRO A 129 -5.49 17.84 3.50
C PRO A 129 -5.59 19.36 3.63
N GLU A 130 -4.91 20.10 2.74
CA GLU A 130 -5.19 21.53 2.57
C GLU A 130 -6.55 21.73 1.89
N PRO A 131 -7.36 22.72 2.28
CA PRO A 131 -8.64 22.99 1.63
C PRO A 131 -8.49 23.21 0.12
N GLY A 132 -9.20 22.43 -0.68
CA GLY A 132 -9.18 22.55 -2.15
C GLY A 132 -7.95 21.97 -2.85
N GLN A 133 -7.00 21.39 -2.11
CA GLN A 133 -5.93 20.56 -2.69
C GLN A 133 -6.52 19.44 -3.54
N THR A 134 -5.98 19.27 -4.75
CA THR A 134 -6.30 18.15 -5.65
C THR A 134 -5.12 17.20 -5.81
N PHE A 135 -5.38 16.01 -6.35
CA PHE A 135 -4.32 15.03 -6.60
C PHE A 135 -3.22 15.59 -7.55
N LEU A 136 -3.60 16.38 -8.55
CA LEU A 136 -2.61 16.99 -9.45
C LEU A 136 -1.78 18.08 -8.76
N ASP A 137 -2.30 18.74 -7.72
CA ASP A 137 -1.49 19.68 -6.94
C ASP A 137 -0.43 18.96 -6.11
N VAL A 138 -0.72 17.73 -5.67
CA VAL A 138 0.27 16.86 -5.02
C VAL A 138 1.39 16.52 -5.99
N ILE A 139 1.08 16.13 -7.23
CA ILE A 139 2.10 15.85 -8.26
C ILE A 139 2.98 17.08 -8.54
N GLU A 140 2.39 18.27 -8.69
CA GLU A 140 3.15 19.51 -8.89
C GLU A 140 4.01 19.85 -7.67
N GLY A 141 3.53 19.57 -6.45
CA GLY A 141 4.32 19.75 -5.24
C GLY A 141 5.49 18.77 -5.12
N GLU A 142 5.31 17.51 -5.51
CA GLU A 142 6.39 16.53 -5.60
C GLU A 142 7.47 16.95 -6.62
N ILE A 143 7.05 17.52 -7.77
CA ILE A 143 7.98 18.13 -8.73
C ILE A 143 8.77 19.27 -8.07
N ALA A 144 8.11 20.16 -7.35
CA ALA A 144 8.77 21.28 -6.67
C ALA A 144 9.73 20.79 -5.56
N PHE A 145 9.40 19.70 -4.86
CA PHE A 145 10.30 19.05 -3.91
C PHE A 145 11.53 18.46 -4.60
N MET A 146 11.37 17.83 -5.75
CA MET A 146 12.49 17.32 -6.54
C MET A 146 13.39 18.43 -7.08
N GLU A 147 12.82 19.56 -7.52
CA GLU A 147 13.59 20.76 -7.86
C GLU A 147 14.43 21.23 -6.69
N ARG A 148 13.85 21.30 -5.49
CA ARG A 148 14.58 21.64 -4.26
C ARG A 148 15.73 20.67 -3.99
N ILE A 149 15.52 19.35 -4.12
CA ILE A 149 16.62 18.39 -3.92
C ILE A 149 17.75 18.62 -4.92
N VAL A 150 17.44 18.86 -6.19
CA VAL A 150 18.44 19.17 -7.22
C VAL A 150 19.20 20.46 -6.90
N GLU A 151 18.51 21.49 -6.40
CA GLU A 151 19.13 22.76 -5.97
C GLU A 151 20.10 22.59 -4.80
N GLU A 152 19.77 21.72 -3.83
CA GLU A 152 20.63 21.43 -2.66
C GLU A 152 21.85 20.58 -3.04
N HIS A 153 21.81 19.87 -4.18
CA HIS A 153 22.85 18.96 -4.66
C HIS A 153 23.28 19.24 -6.11
N PRO A 154 23.83 20.43 -6.42
CA PRO A 154 24.13 20.85 -7.79
C PRO A 154 25.22 20.02 -8.49
N ASP A 155 26.12 19.41 -7.71
CA ASP A 155 27.26 18.63 -8.20
C ASP A 155 27.00 17.10 -8.19
N ALA A 156 25.84 16.66 -7.70
CA ALA A 156 25.49 15.26 -7.62
C ALA A 156 24.74 14.78 -8.88
N PRO A 157 24.72 13.46 -9.16
CA PRO A 157 23.80 12.88 -10.12
C PRO A 157 22.34 13.18 -9.75
N ARG A 158 21.44 13.18 -10.74
CA ARG A 158 20.01 13.42 -10.51
C ARG A 158 19.45 12.48 -9.43
N PRO A 159 18.57 12.97 -8.53
CA PRO A 159 18.07 12.17 -7.43
C PRO A 159 17.34 10.92 -7.88
N ALA A 160 17.56 9.82 -7.17
CA ALA A 160 16.72 8.63 -7.30
C ALA A 160 15.43 8.82 -6.49
N ALA A 161 14.36 8.19 -6.95
CA ALA A 161 13.04 8.25 -6.31
C ALA A 161 12.53 6.85 -6.01
N ILE A 162 12.08 6.62 -4.79
CA ILE A 162 11.44 5.39 -4.32
C ILE A 162 9.99 5.71 -3.98
N GLY A 163 9.06 5.10 -4.70
CA GLY A 163 7.63 5.29 -4.52
C GLY A 163 6.94 4.01 -4.06
N ASN A 164 6.45 4.00 -2.83
CA ASN A 164 5.81 2.85 -2.21
C ASN A 164 4.32 2.80 -2.51
N CYS A 165 3.85 1.67 -3.03
CA CYS A 165 2.46 1.38 -3.37
C CYS A 165 1.77 2.51 -4.16
N GLN A 166 0.96 3.30 -3.49
CA GLN A 166 0.24 4.44 -4.05
C GLN A 166 1.20 5.49 -4.62
N ALA A 167 2.36 5.68 -4.00
CA ALA A 167 3.31 6.71 -4.39
C ALA A 167 4.08 6.38 -5.68
N GLY A 168 4.19 5.11 -6.08
CA GLY A 168 4.93 4.75 -7.29
C GLY A 168 4.33 5.35 -8.57
N TYR A 169 3.00 5.40 -8.70
CA TYR A 169 2.40 6.09 -9.83
C TYR A 169 2.57 7.62 -9.74
N GLN A 170 2.71 8.20 -8.54
CA GLN A 170 2.96 9.64 -8.38
C GLN A 170 4.37 9.97 -8.87
N VAL A 171 5.37 9.20 -8.42
CA VAL A 171 6.76 9.28 -8.87
C VAL A 171 6.85 9.18 -10.38
N LEU A 172 6.22 8.18 -11.00
CA LEU A 172 6.28 8.02 -12.46
C LEU A 172 5.51 9.11 -13.21
N MET A 173 4.43 9.63 -12.66
CA MET A 173 3.73 10.78 -13.24
C MET A 173 4.61 12.04 -13.21
N ALA A 174 5.22 12.35 -12.06
CA ALA A 174 6.13 13.48 -11.91
C ALA A 174 7.36 13.34 -12.82
N ALA A 175 7.98 12.16 -12.86
CA ALA A 175 9.14 11.87 -13.71
C ALA A 175 8.80 11.90 -15.21
N ALA A 176 7.59 11.53 -15.61
CA ALA A 176 7.15 11.65 -17.00
C ALA A 176 6.90 13.11 -17.42
N LEU A 177 6.45 13.96 -16.49
CA LEU A 177 6.23 15.39 -16.73
C LEU A 177 7.55 16.19 -16.70
N ARG A 178 8.50 15.79 -15.85
CA ARG A 178 9.81 16.43 -15.65
C ARG A 178 10.96 15.42 -15.70
N PRO A 179 11.20 14.78 -16.88
CA PRO A 179 12.26 13.78 -17.03
C PRO A 179 13.68 14.35 -16.91
N ASP A 180 13.81 15.68 -16.78
CA ASP A 180 15.04 16.40 -16.48
C ASP A 180 15.43 16.37 -14.98
N LEU A 181 14.49 16.09 -14.08
CA LEU A 181 14.73 16.13 -12.63
C LEU A 181 15.10 14.78 -12.01
N PHE A 182 14.64 13.68 -12.61
CA PHE A 182 14.73 12.36 -12.00
C PHE A 182 15.94 11.56 -12.52
N GLY A 183 16.60 10.86 -11.61
CA GLY A 183 17.41 9.66 -11.87
C GLY A 183 16.52 8.41 -11.81
N PRO A 184 17.08 7.22 -11.49
CA PRO A 184 16.33 5.97 -11.38
C PRO A 184 15.10 6.08 -10.48
N CYS A 185 14.01 5.47 -10.92
CA CYS A 185 12.76 5.41 -10.18
C CYS A 185 12.49 3.97 -9.79
N LEU A 186 12.54 3.67 -8.49
CA LEU A 186 12.06 2.40 -7.92
C LEU A 186 10.59 2.58 -7.53
N ILE A 187 9.73 1.70 -8.03
CA ILE A 187 8.34 1.61 -7.58
C ILE A 187 8.12 0.25 -6.93
N VAL A 188 7.61 0.26 -5.70
CA VAL A 188 7.48 -0.95 -4.88
C VAL A 188 6.01 -1.27 -4.70
N GLY A 189 5.57 -2.45 -5.15
CA GLY A 189 4.16 -2.89 -5.02
C GLY A 189 3.16 -1.87 -5.58
N SER A 190 3.50 -1.15 -6.65
CA SER A 190 2.68 -0.04 -7.16
C SER A 190 1.76 -0.51 -8.28
N PRO A 191 0.42 -0.49 -8.12
CA PRO A 191 -0.49 -0.89 -9.19
C PRO A 191 -0.53 0.18 -10.29
N MET A 192 -0.09 -0.20 -11.50
CA MET A 192 0.00 0.70 -12.66
C MET A 192 -1.08 0.41 -13.71
N SER A 193 -1.60 -0.83 -13.71
CA SER A 193 -2.62 -1.34 -14.64
C SER A 193 -3.73 -2.06 -13.89
N TYR A 194 -4.75 -1.31 -13.46
CA TYR A 194 -5.77 -1.79 -12.51
C TYR A 194 -6.72 -2.82 -13.10
N TRP A 195 -6.90 -2.82 -14.43
CA TRP A 195 -7.76 -3.80 -15.09
C TRP A 195 -7.08 -5.16 -15.20
N GLN A 196 -5.75 -5.22 -15.28
CA GLN A 196 -5.02 -6.45 -15.58
C GLN A 196 -5.07 -7.45 -14.41
N GLY A 197 -4.99 -8.74 -14.73
CA GLY A 197 -5.07 -9.81 -13.74
C GLY A 197 -5.33 -11.18 -14.37
N ARG A 198 -5.27 -12.22 -13.56
CA ARG A 198 -5.66 -13.59 -13.90
C ARG A 198 -7.00 -13.91 -13.25
N ARG A 199 -7.84 -14.71 -13.92
CA ARG A 199 -9.07 -15.23 -13.31
C ARG A 199 -8.76 -16.06 -12.07
N GLY A 200 -9.61 -15.95 -11.05
CA GLY A 200 -9.44 -16.61 -9.76
C GLY A 200 -8.40 -15.95 -8.84
N GLU A 201 -7.79 -14.84 -9.26
CA GLU A 201 -6.80 -14.09 -8.48
C GLU A 201 -7.21 -12.62 -8.31
N ALA A 202 -6.86 -12.01 -7.18
CA ALA A 202 -7.00 -10.57 -6.90
C ALA A 202 -8.37 -9.97 -7.26
N ALA A 203 -9.45 -10.51 -6.65
CA ALA A 203 -10.84 -10.17 -6.97
C ALA A 203 -11.22 -8.69 -6.72
N MET A 204 -10.40 -7.91 -6.02
CA MET A 204 -10.65 -6.49 -5.74
C MET A 204 -10.89 -5.66 -7.01
N ARG A 205 -10.23 -6.00 -8.12
CA ARG A 205 -10.38 -5.29 -9.41
C ARG A 205 -11.82 -5.27 -9.95
N TYR A 206 -12.66 -6.20 -9.53
CA TYR A 206 -14.05 -6.29 -10.00
C TYR A 206 -15.02 -5.42 -9.19
N LEU A 207 -14.65 -5.03 -7.97
CA LEU A 207 -15.55 -4.35 -7.04
C LEU A 207 -16.07 -3.01 -7.58
N GLY A 208 -15.22 -2.26 -8.29
CA GLY A 208 -15.63 -1.01 -8.94
C GLY A 208 -16.80 -1.21 -9.91
N GLY A 209 -16.85 -2.33 -10.62
CA GLY A 209 -18.00 -2.69 -11.45
C GLY A 209 -19.24 -3.02 -10.62
N LEU A 210 -19.11 -3.94 -9.65
CA LEU A 210 -20.26 -4.40 -8.87
C LEU A 210 -20.90 -3.31 -7.98
N LEU A 211 -20.13 -2.30 -7.58
CA LEU A 211 -20.64 -1.13 -6.86
C LEU A 211 -21.24 -0.05 -7.79
N GLY A 212 -21.24 -0.29 -9.11
CA GLY A 212 -21.79 0.64 -10.09
C GLY A 212 -20.86 1.80 -10.44
N GLY A 213 -19.55 1.65 -10.24
CA GLY A 213 -18.54 2.64 -10.56
C GLY A 213 -18.11 3.50 -9.37
N SER A 214 -17.75 4.75 -9.66
CA SER A 214 -17.13 5.67 -8.70
C SER A 214 -18.10 6.56 -7.93
N TRP A 215 -19.42 6.50 -8.23
CA TRP A 215 -20.43 7.27 -7.50
C TRP A 215 -20.44 7.05 -5.96
N PRO A 216 -20.08 5.88 -5.40
CA PRO A 216 -20.00 5.71 -3.95
C PRO A 216 -18.86 6.55 -3.35
N THR A 217 -17.78 6.80 -4.10
CA THR A 217 -16.70 7.69 -3.67
C THR A 217 -17.21 9.11 -3.50
N ALA A 218 -17.98 9.61 -4.48
CA ALA A 218 -18.61 10.92 -4.40
C ALA A 218 -19.60 10.99 -3.23
N LEU A 219 -20.44 9.96 -3.04
CA LEU A 219 -21.38 9.89 -1.92
C LEU A 219 -20.65 9.95 -0.58
N THR A 220 -19.63 9.12 -0.37
CA THR A 220 -18.87 9.10 0.88
C THR A 220 -18.18 10.44 1.13
N GLY A 221 -17.63 11.08 0.09
CA GLY A 221 -17.06 12.41 0.19
C GLY A 221 -18.08 13.51 0.53
N ASP A 222 -19.29 13.43 -0.02
CA ASP A 222 -20.37 14.38 0.29
C ASP A 222 -20.91 14.17 1.72
N LEU A 223 -21.01 12.92 2.18
CA LEU A 223 -21.35 12.57 3.57
C LEU A 223 -20.27 13.03 4.57
N GLY A 224 -19.01 13.07 4.13
CA GLY A 224 -17.89 13.63 4.86
C GLY A 224 -17.73 15.15 4.71
N ASN A 225 -18.79 15.86 4.28
CA ASN A 225 -18.80 17.31 4.12
C ASN A 225 -17.66 17.85 3.22
N GLY A 226 -17.34 17.12 2.14
CA GLY A 226 -16.25 17.46 1.21
C GLY A 226 -14.92 16.77 1.54
N THR A 227 -14.84 16.01 2.63
CA THR A 227 -13.70 15.17 2.97
C THR A 227 -14.04 13.69 2.81
N PHE A 228 -13.04 12.87 2.51
CA PHE A 228 -13.12 11.42 2.47
C PHE A 228 -12.29 10.83 3.61
N ASP A 229 -12.88 9.90 4.37
CA ASP A 229 -12.19 9.22 5.48
C ASP A 229 -11.34 8.06 4.98
N GLY A 230 -10.02 8.14 5.16
CA GLY A 230 -9.06 7.11 4.79
C GLY A 230 -9.30 5.76 5.45
N ALA A 231 -10.04 5.71 6.57
CA ALA A 231 -10.44 4.45 7.20
C ALA A 231 -11.23 3.52 6.26
N TRP A 232 -11.95 4.06 5.26
CA TRP A 232 -12.61 3.23 4.24
C TRP A 232 -11.61 2.51 3.33
N LEU A 233 -10.47 3.13 3.02
CA LEU A 233 -9.40 2.49 2.23
C LEU A 233 -8.74 1.38 3.04
N VAL A 234 -8.43 1.64 4.31
CA VAL A 234 -7.85 0.62 5.21
C VAL A 234 -8.80 -0.57 5.35
N MET A 235 -10.10 -0.32 5.50
CA MET A 235 -11.09 -1.39 5.60
C MET A 235 -11.16 -2.25 4.33
N ASN A 236 -10.98 -1.65 3.14
CA ASN A 236 -10.91 -2.41 1.89
C ASN A 236 -9.72 -3.38 1.88
N PHE A 237 -8.56 -2.97 2.36
CA PHE A 237 -7.38 -3.84 2.47
C PHE A 237 -7.57 -4.94 3.53
N ASP A 238 -8.13 -4.60 4.69
CA ASP A 238 -8.45 -5.57 5.74
C ASP A 238 -9.41 -6.67 5.25
N LEU A 239 -10.37 -6.32 4.39
CA LEU A 239 -11.34 -7.26 3.81
C LEU A 239 -10.78 -8.16 2.69
N LEU A 240 -9.55 -7.94 2.22
CA LEU A 240 -8.84 -8.90 1.37
C LEU A 240 -8.45 -10.14 2.17
N GLY A 241 -8.10 -9.98 3.46
CA GLY A 241 -7.75 -11.06 4.38
C GLY A 241 -8.68 -11.08 5.60
N PRO A 242 -9.99 -11.38 5.44
CA PRO A 242 -10.97 -11.25 6.50
C PRO A 242 -10.72 -12.22 7.66
N ALA A 243 -10.10 -13.39 7.43
CA ALA A 243 -9.70 -14.29 8.52
C ALA A 243 -8.69 -13.61 9.45
N ASN A 244 -7.66 -13.00 8.86
CA ASN A 244 -6.66 -12.24 9.61
C ASN A 244 -7.25 -11.02 10.30
N TYR A 245 -8.05 -10.23 9.59
CA TYR A 245 -8.66 -9.01 10.13
C TYR A 245 -9.68 -9.27 11.24
N LEU A 246 -10.62 -10.20 11.03
CA LEU A 246 -11.72 -10.46 11.96
C LEU A 246 -11.32 -11.40 13.11
N TRP A 247 -10.26 -12.20 12.94
CA TRP A 247 -9.87 -13.22 13.90
C TRP A 247 -8.37 -13.30 14.17
N ASP A 248 -7.56 -13.75 13.21
CA ASP A 248 -6.20 -14.26 13.50
C ASP A 248 -5.31 -13.20 14.15
N LYS A 249 -5.30 -11.96 13.64
CA LYS A 249 -4.49 -10.86 14.21
C LYS A 249 -4.77 -10.63 15.69
N GLN A 250 -6.04 -10.69 16.10
CA GLN A 250 -6.44 -10.47 17.49
C GLN A 250 -6.23 -11.73 18.34
N TYR A 251 -6.52 -12.90 17.77
CA TYR A 251 -6.31 -14.17 18.43
C TYR A 251 -4.83 -14.42 18.72
N GLU A 252 -3.92 -14.09 17.81
CA GLU A 252 -2.47 -14.25 18.00
C GLU A 252 -1.97 -13.45 19.20
N VAL A 253 -2.43 -12.20 19.36
CA VAL A 253 -2.08 -11.39 20.53
C VAL A 253 -2.70 -11.93 21.81
N TYR A 254 -3.94 -12.44 21.75
CA TYR A 254 -4.58 -13.08 22.89
C TYR A 254 -3.88 -14.38 23.30
N ALA A 255 -3.47 -15.21 22.33
CA ALA A 255 -2.80 -16.49 22.56
C ALA A 255 -1.39 -16.28 23.11
N HIS A 256 -0.66 -15.29 22.59
CA HIS A 256 0.74 -15.01 22.91
C HIS A 256 0.90 -13.68 23.66
N VAL A 257 -0.02 -13.36 24.57
CA VAL A 257 -0.13 -12.02 25.18
C VAL A 257 1.12 -11.57 25.96
N ASP A 258 1.93 -12.51 26.43
CA ASP A 258 3.14 -12.22 27.21
C ASP A 258 4.29 -11.67 26.34
N GLU A 259 4.30 -11.96 25.04
CA GLU A 259 5.39 -11.62 24.11
C GLU A 259 4.89 -10.78 22.92
N GLY A 260 3.66 -11.03 22.45
CA GLY A 260 3.13 -10.43 21.22
C GLY A 260 2.61 -9.00 21.38
N ALA A 261 2.34 -8.54 22.61
CA ALA A 261 1.68 -7.26 22.85
C ALA A 261 2.51 -6.05 22.38
N GLU A 262 3.83 -6.04 22.64
CA GLU A 262 4.69 -4.91 22.28
C GLU A 262 4.81 -4.77 20.76
N ARG A 263 5.09 -5.86 20.05
CA ARG A 263 5.16 -5.89 18.58
C ARG A 263 3.84 -5.46 17.96
N TYR A 264 2.71 -5.93 18.50
CA TYR A 264 1.38 -5.51 18.06
C TYR A 264 1.17 -4.01 18.25
N LEU A 265 1.42 -3.49 19.45
CA LEU A 265 1.25 -2.07 19.75
C LEU A 265 2.16 -1.18 18.90
N ALA A 266 3.39 -1.61 18.62
CA ALA A 266 4.30 -0.90 17.73
C ALA A 266 3.70 -0.77 16.33
N PHE A 267 3.23 -1.88 15.74
CA PHE A 267 2.62 -1.84 14.41
C PHE A 267 1.31 -1.05 14.37
N GLU A 268 0.47 -1.16 15.41
CA GLU A 268 -0.80 -0.44 15.48
C GLU A 268 -0.65 1.08 15.61
N ARG A 269 0.54 1.60 15.98
CA ARG A 269 0.82 3.05 15.87
C ARG A 269 0.61 3.52 14.43
N TRP A 270 1.15 2.79 13.46
CA TRP A 270 0.94 3.12 12.05
C TRP A 270 -0.44 2.66 11.56
N TRP A 271 -0.83 1.42 11.83
CA TRP A 271 -2.08 0.87 11.28
C TRP A 271 -3.35 1.63 11.72
N GLY A 272 -3.32 2.22 12.92
CA GLY A 272 -4.42 3.01 13.48
C GLY A 272 -4.39 4.51 13.16
N ASP A 273 -3.39 4.99 12.43
CA ASP A 273 -3.20 6.41 12.10
C ASP A 273 -3.99 6.83 10.86
N PHE A 274 -5.32 6.93 11.00
CA PHE A 274 -6.20 7.19 9.85
C PHE A 274 -6.20 8.65 9.40
N VAL A 275 -5.81 8.88 8.14
CA VAL A 275 -5.77 10.21 7.51
C VAL A 275 -7.04 10.52 6.71
N LEU A 276 -7.19 11.79 6.33
CA LEU A 276 -8.28 12.32 5.53
C LEU A 276 -7.78 12.78 4.16
N PHE A 277 -8.73 12.91 3.24
CA PHE A 277 -8.53 13.41 1.89
C PHE A 277 -9.59 14.44 1.56
N ASN A 278 -9.29 15.36 0.65
CA ASN A 278 -10.38 16.05 -0.03
C ASN A 278 -11.11 15.03 -0.90
N ALA A 279 -12.44 15.10 -0.92
CA ALA A 279 -13.26 14.16 -1.69
C ALA A 279 -12.86 14.14 -3.18
N GLU A 280 -12.42 15.28 -3.72
CA GLU A 280 -11.95 15.40 -5.10
C GLU A 280 -10.65 14.62 -5.38
N GLU A 281 -9.74 14.52 -4.41
CA GLU A 281 -8.48 13.76 -4.57
C GLU A 281 -8.78 12.26 -4.79
N ILE A 282 -9.58 11.66 -3.90
CA ILE A 282 -9.94 10.25 -4.02
C ILE A 282 -10.84 10.02 -5.23
N GLN A 283 -11.76 10.92 -5.53
CA GLN A 283 -12.59 10.82 -6.73
C GLN A 283 -11.73 10.80 -8.00
N TYR A 284 -10.70 11.65 -8.09
CA TYR A 284 -9.75 11.65 -9.21
C TYR A 284 -9.06 10.30 -9.33
N LEU A 285 -8.56 9.75 -8.23
CA LEU A 285 -7.88 8.45 -8.23
C LEU A 285 -8.83 7.33 -8.66
N VAL A 286 -10.03 7.24 -8.11
CA VAL A 286 -11.00 6.19 -8.44
C VAL A 286 -11.43 6.28 -9.91
N ASP A 287 -11.72 7.48 -10.41
CA ASP A 287 -12.14 7.68 -11.79
C ASP A 287 -11.04 7.34 -12.79
N ASN A 288 -9.81 7.79 -12.52
CA ASN A 288 -8.74 7.73 -13.50
C ASN A 288 -7.86 6.49 -13.36
N MET A 289 -7.60 6.01 -12.15
CA MET A 289 -6.72 4.88 -11.90
C MET A 289 -7.54 3.58 -11.79
N PHE A 290 -8.34 3.45 -10.75
CA PHE A 290 -9.00 2.18 -10.39
C PHE A 290 -10.07 1.74 -11.38
N VAL A 291 -10.98 2.65 -11.77
CA VAL A 291 -12.08 2.33 -12.70
C VAL A 291 -11.68 2.58 -14.14
N GLY A 292 -11.01 3.69 -14.43
CA GLY A 292 -10.71 4.12 -15.80
C GLY A 292 -9.41 3.59 -16.40
N ASP A 293 -8.47 3.09 -15.59
CA ASP A 293 -7.15 2.58 -16.02
C ASP A 293 -6.39 3.54 -16.98
N ARG A 294 -6.55 4.84 -16.74
CA ARG A 294 -6.15 5.90 -17.67
C ARG A 294 -4.65 6.13 -17.71
N LEU A 295 -3.92 5.78 -16.66
CA LEU A 295 -2.46 5.87 -16.63
C LEU A 295 -1.84 4.89 -17.63
N ALA A 296 -2.12 3.59 -17.50
CA ALA A 296 -1.66 2.55 -18.43
C ALA A 296 -2.14 2.76 -19.87
N ARG A 297 -3.33 3.37 -20.04
CA ARG A 297 -3.88 3.71 -21.36
C ARG A 297 -3.30 4.99 -21.98
N GLY A 298 -2.45 5.72 -21.25
CA GLY A 298 -1.89 7.00 -21.69
C GLY A 298 -3.00 8.02 -21.99
N ALA A 299 -3.98 8.13 -21.09
CA ALA A 299 -5.16 8.99 -21.21
C ALA A 299 -5.23 10.06 -20.10
N LEU A 300 -4.21 10.15 -19.25
CA LEU A 300 -4.09 11.18 -18.22
C LEU A 300 -3.50 12.47 -18.78
N THR A 301 -3.92 13.58 -18.17
CA THR A 301 -3.38 14.92 -18.44
C THR A 301 -3.06 15.60 -17.12
N ALA A 302 -1.95 16.34 -17.11
CA ALA A 302 -1.62 17.29 -16.08
C ALA A 302 -2.56 18.50 -16.16
N ARG A 303 -2.46 19.40 -15.18
CA ARG A 303 -3.39 20.52 -15.04
C ARG A 303 -3.34 21.50 -16.20
N ASP A 304 -2.17 21.70 -16.80
CA ASP A 304 -1.94 22.56 -17.97
C ASP A 304 -2.40 21.92 -19.29
N GLY A 305 -2.91 20.70 -19.24
CA GLY A 305 -3.30 19.90 -20.40
C GLY A 305 -2.17 19.06 -21.00
N THR A 306 -0.97 19.13 -20.44
CA THR A 306 0.16 18.28 -20.85
C THR A 306 -0.20 16.82 -20.64
N LYS A 307 0.01 15.99 -21.66
CA LYS A 307 -0.28 14.57 -21.59
C LYS A 307 0.75 13.87 -20.70
N VAL A 308 0.28 13.09 -19.74
CA VAL A 308 1.14 12.17 -18.98
C VAL A 308 1.38 10.93 -19.84
N ASP A 309 2.63 10.73 -20.27
CA ASP A 309 3.04 9.60 -21.10
C ASP A 309 4.27 8.93 -20.49
N LEU A 310 4.11 7.73 -19.92
CA LEU A 310 5.21 7.00 -19.29
C LEU A 310 6.35 6.66 -20.28
N ARG A 311 6.10 6.72 -21.59
CA ARG A 311 7.16 6.53 -22.60
C ARG A 311 8.14 7.73 -22.64
N ALA A 312 7.79 8.86 -22.03
CA ALA A 312 8.64 10.03 -21.89
C ALA A 312 9.68 9.90 -20.77
N LEU A 313 9.57 8.89 -19.89
CA LEU A 313 10.52 8.63 -18.81
C LEU A 313 11.93 8.41 -19.36
N ASN A 314 12.90 9.25 -18.99
CA ASN A 314 14.30 9.08 -19.40
C ASN A 314 15.15 8.30 -18.39
N SER A 315 14.60 8.05 -17.22
CA SER A 315 15.27 7.35 -16.14
C SER A 315 15.07 5.83 -16.21
N PRO A 316 16.03 5.04 -15.73
CA PRO A 316 15.77 3.63 -15.43
C PRO A 316 14.56 3.50 -14.51
N THR A 317 13.64 2.62 -14.88
CA THR A 317 12.45 2.31 -14.07
C THR A 317 12.60 0.91 -13.51
N VAL A 318 12.60 0.80 -12.18
CA VAL A 318 12.73 -0.47 -11.45
C VAL A 318 11.40 -0.77 -10.77
N ILE A 319 10.88 -1.98 -10.96
CA ILE A 319 9.62 -2.42 -10.38
C ILE A 319 9.86 -3.59 -9.44
N LEU A 320 9.55 -3.43 -8.16
CA LEU A 320 9.51 -4.54 -7.20
C LEU A 320 8.07 -5.02 -7.03
N THR A 321 7.83 -6.32 -7.23
CA THR A 321 6.49 -6.93 -7.13
C THR A 321 6.56 -8.30 -6.48
N SER A 322 5.44 -8.80 -5.95
CA SER A 322 5.36 -10.16 -5.42
C SER A 322 4.17 -10.95 -5.92
N THR A 323 4.40 -12.25 -6.18
CA THR A 323 3.33 -13.22 -6.46
C THR A 323 2.41 -13.51 -5.27
N ARG A 324 2.78 -13.10 -4.06
CA ARG A 324 1.95 -13.17 -2.84
C ARG A 324 1.23 -11.87 -2.54
N ASP A 325 1.38 -10.85 -3.39
CA ASP A 325 0.67 -9.59 -3.27
C ASP A 325 -0.75 -9.72 -3.87
N HIS A 326 -1.76 -9.57 -3.01
CA HIS A 326 -3.18 -9.57 -3.40
C HIS A 326 -3.78 -8.16 -3.54
N ILE A 327 -3.01 -7.12 -3.23
CA ILE A 327 -3.36 -5.70 -3.41
C ILE A 327 -2.94 -5.26 -4.82
N SER A 328 -1.68 -5.51 -5.17
CA SER A 328 -1.07 -5.14 -6.44
C SER A 328 -0.24 -6.30 -6.98
N PRO A 329 -0.89 -7.36 -7.50
CA PRO A 329 -0.19 -8.52 -8.05
C PRO A 329 0.68 -8.13 -9.27
N PRO A 330 1.59 -9.00 -9.72
CA PRO A 330 2.50 -8.70 -10.83
C PRO A 330 1.80 -8.29 -12.12
N ALA A 331 0.60 -8.84 -12.39
CA ALA A 331 -0.23 -8.45 -13.52
C ALA A 331 -0.62 -6.95 -13.49
N GLN A 332 -0.80 -6.35 -12.31
CA GLN A 332 -1.14 -4.94 -12.15
C GLN A 332 0.09 -4.03 -12.06
N THR A 333 1.18 -4.48 -11.42
CA THR A 333 2.41 -3.69 -11.29
C THR A 333 3.18 -3.62 -12.61
N LEU A 334 3.18 -4.71 -13.40
CA LEU A 334 3.90 -4.82 -14.67
C LEU A 334 3.02 -4.66 -15.91
N GLY A 335 1.68 -4.73 -15.76
CA GLY A 335 0.73 -4.77 -16.88
C GLY A 335 0.78 -3.57 -17.83
N TRP A 336 1.32 -2.43 -17.37
CA TRP A 336 1.46 -1.22 -18.17
C TRP A 336 2.52 -1.39 -19.27
N ILE A 337 3.54 -2.22 -19.05
CA ILE A 337 4.60 -2.51 -20.02
C ILE A 337 4.01 -3.10 -21.31
N PRO A 338 3.27 -4.23 -21.29
CA PRO A 338 2.66 -4.78 -22.49
C PRO A 338 1.47 -3.96 -23.05
N ASP A 339 0.98 -2.96 -22.31
CA ASP A 339 -0.04 -2.03 -22.77
C ASP A 339 0.56 -0.83 -23.53
N LEU A 340 1.78 -0.40 -23.16
CA LEU A 340 2.52 0.69 -23.81
C LEU A 340 3.48 0.21 -24.91
N TYR A 341 4.06 -0.97 -24.75
CA TYR A 341 5.06 -1.53 -25.66
C TYR A 341 4.59 -2.86 -26.25
N ARG A 342 4.78 -3.01 -27.56
CA ARG A 342 4.46 -4.24 -28.27
C ARG A 342 5.48 -5.34 -27.99
N ASP A 343 6.75 -4.97 -28.01
CA ASP A 343 7.92 -5.83 -27.88
C ASP A 343 9.11 -5.03 -27.31
N VAL A 344 10.23 -5.73 -27.07
CA VAL A 344 11.45 -5.13 -26.49
C VAL A 344 12.15 -4.18 -27.46
N GLU A 345 11.92 -4.32 -28.77
CA GLU A 345 12.52 -3.42 -29.75
C GLU A 345 11.90 -2.02 -29.67
N GLU A 346 10.59 -1.91 -29.37
CA GLU A 346 9.97 -0.61 -29.05
C GLU A 346 10.56 0.02 -27.77
N ILE A 347 10.89 -0.78 -26.75
CA ILE A 347 11.56 -0.32 -25.51
C ILE A 347 12.97 0.20 -25.83
N ARG A 348 13.74 -0.57 -26.62
CA ARG A 348 15.09 -0.21 -27.07
C ARG A 348 15.11 1.05 -27.92
N ALA A 349 14.21 1.13 -28.90
CA ALA A 349 14.08 2.29 -29.80
C ALA A 349 13.69 3.56 -29.04
N ALA A 350 12.93 3.43 -27.95
CA ALA A 350 12.60 4.54 -27.06
C ALA A 350 13.73 4.89 -26.08
N GLY A 351 14.85 4.14 -26.06
CA GLY A 351 15.97 4.38 -25.14
C GLY A 351 15.60 4.14 -23.68
N ARG A 352 14.73 3.15 -23.40
CA ARG A 352 14.20 2.89 -22.05
C ARG A 352 14.90 1.70 -21.41
N VAL A 353 15.22 1.84 -20.12
CA VAL A 353 15.72 0.76 -19.27
C VAL A 353 14.60 0.44 -18.27
N ILE A 354 14.03 -0.76 -18.39
CA ILE A 354 13.01 -1.24 -17.47
C ILE A 354 13.54 -2.50 -16.81
N VAL A 355 13.57 -2.51 -15.48
CA VAL A 355 14.00 -3.64 -14.66
C VAL A 355 12.85 -4.04 -13.76
N TYR A 356 12.58 -5.33 -13.59
CA TYR A 356 11.63 -5.80 -12.58
C TYR A 356 12.24 -6.90 -11.71
N ALA A 357 11.84 -6.95 -10.45
CA ALA A 357 12.17 -8.03 -9.51
C ALA A 357 10.86 -8.66 -9.00
N VAL A 358 10.84 -9.99 -8.94
CA VAL A 358 9.66 -10.75 -8.51
C VAL A 358 9.99 -11.54 -7.27
N GLU A 359 9.29 -11.24 -6.18
CA GLU A 359 9.39 -11.97 -4.92
C GLU A 359 8.25 -13.01 -4.78
N ASP A 360 8.52 -14.16 -4.17
CA ASP A 360 7.56 -15.28 -4.08
C ASP A 360 7.07 -15.64 -2.68
N ARG A 361 7.57 -14.96 -1.64
CA ARG A 361 7.27 -15.27 -0.23
C ARG A 361 6.45 -14.21 0.49
N THR A 362 6.35 -13.01 -0.08
CA THR A 362 6.03 -11.81 0.72
C THR A 362 4.78 -11.10 0.24
N GLY A 363 3.83 -10.88 1.13
CA GLY A 363 2.64 -10.08 0.80
C GLY A 363 2.97 -8.59 0.65
N HIS A 364 2.00 -7.80 0.19
CA HIS A 364 2.14 -6.38 -0.15
C HIS A 364 2.99 -5.54 0.83
N LEU A 365 2.63 -5.52 2.12
CA LEU A 365 3.36 -4.72 3.12
C LEU A 365 4.79 -5.21 3.34
N GLY A 366 5.05 -6.50 3.15
CA GLY A 366 6.41 -6.99 3.34
C GLY A 366 7.37 -6.53 2.25
N LEU A 367 6.87 -5.99 1.12
CA LEU A 367 7.72 -5.43 0.07
C LEU A 367 8.47 -4.17 0.50
N PHE A 368 7.99 -3.42 1.50
CA PHE A 368 8.59 -2.14 1.92
C PHE A 368 8.62 -1.92 3.45
N VAL A 369 8.18 -2.91 4.25
CA VAL A 369 8.13 -2.81 5.74
C VAL A 369 8.82 -3.98 6.45
N SER A 370 9.08 -5.08 5.74
CA SER A 370 9.65 -6.29 6.36
C SER A 370 11.17 -6.26 6.30
N ALA A 371 11.83 -6.20 7.46
CA ALA A 371 13.30 -6.37 7.58
C ALA A 371 13.80 -7.49 6.65
N ARG A 372 13.49 -8.77 6.89
CA ARG A 372 14.08 -9.88 6.10
C ARG A 372 13.92 -9.89 4.56
N VAL A 373 13.02 -9.09 3.98
CA VAL A 373 12.72 -9.13 2.54
C VAL A 373 13.02 -7.77 1.91
N ALA A 374 12.53 -6.67 2.50
CA ALA A 374 12.99 -5.33 2.16
C ALA A 374 14.53 -5.24 2.25
N ASP A 375 15.14 -5.87 3.26
CA ASP A 375 16.60 -5.95 3.41
C ASP A 375 17.29 -6.62 2.21
N ARG A 376 16.63 -7.48 1.42
CA ARG A 376 17.30 -8.12 0.26
C ARG A 376 17.10 -7.31 -1.01
N GLU A 377 15.87 -7.06 -1.40
CA GLU A 377 15.59 -6.42 -2.69
C GLU A 377 15.90 -4.92 -2.71
N ASP A 378 15.59 -4.20 -1.62
CA ASP A 378 15.79 -2.74 -1.55
C ASP A 378 17.26 -2.41 -1.30
N GLU A 379 17.94 -3.15 -0.40
CA GLU A 379 19.39 -3.04 -0.19
C GLU A 379 20.13 -3.28 -1.51
N GLU A 380 19.85 -4.39 -2.21
CA GLU A 380 20.51 -4.69 -3.47
C GLU A 380 20.15 -3.68 -4.57
N PHE A 381 18.94 -3.11 -4.59
CA PHE A 381 18.64 -1.99 -5.48
C PHE A 381 19.51 -0.77 -5.16
N VAL A 382 19.61 -0.35 -3.89
CA VAL A 382 20.43 0.79 -3.47
C VAL A 382 21.89 0.56 -3.85
N LEU A 383 22.41 -0.65 -3.60
CA LEU A 383 23.78 -1.05 -3.90
C LEU A 383 24.06 -1.17 -5.41
N THR A 384 23.07 -1.54 -6.21
CA THR A 384 23.21 -1.73 -7.67
C THR A 384 22.63 -0.60 -8.51
N MET A 385 22.13 0.47 -7.89
CA MET A 385 21.48 1.60 -8.56
C MET A 385 22.35 2.23 -9.65
N ASP A 386 23.66 2.36 -9.40
CA ASP A 386 24.61 2.87 -10.39
C ASP A 386 24.82 1.88 -11.55
N ALA A 387 24.83 0.56 -11.27
CA ALA A 387 24.90 -0.46 -12.31
C ALA A 387 23.64 -0.49 -13.19
N ILE A 388 22.46 -0.29 -12.60
CA ILE A 388 21.18 -0.16 -13.34
C ILE A 388 21.21 1.07 -14.26
N ASN A 389 21.87 2.14 -13.82
CA ASN A 389 22.02 3.36 -14.61
C ASN A 389 22.92 3.17 -15.85
N ASP A 390 23.82 2.20 -15.80
CA ASP A 390 24.74 1.85 -16.91
C ASP A 390 24.18 0.77 -17.84
N LEU A 391 23.01 0.19 -17.53
CA LEU A 391 22.37 -0.79 -18.41
C LEU A 391 21.97 -0.16 -19.74
N GLY A 392 22.18 -0.92 -20.82
CA GLY A 392 21.65 -0.56 -22.13
C GLY A 392 20.12 -0.60 -22.16
N PRO A 393 19.46 0.13 -23.09
CA PRO A 393 18.02 0.06 -23.26
C PRO A 393 17.51 -1.38 -23.44
N GLY A 394 16.42 -1.72 -22.74
CA GLY A 394 15.87 -3.06 -22.72
C GLY A 394 14.93 -3.33 -21.56
N LEU A 395 14.45 -4.56 -21.50
CA LEU A 395 13.64 -5.11 -20.41
C LEU A 395 14.44 -6.21 -19.73
N TYR A 396 14.58 -6.11 -18.41
CA TYR A 396 15.40 -7.02 -17.61
C TYR A 396 14.64 -7.51 -16.37
N GLU A 397 14.90 -8.75 -15.98
CA GLU A 397 14.58 -9.25 -14.65
C GLU A 397 15.82 -9.17 -13.77
N MET A 398 15.69 -8.54 -12.60
CA MET A 398 16.70 -8.56 -11.56
C MET A 398 16.54 -9.84 -10.75
N VAL A 399 17.46 -10.78 -10.94
CA VAL A 399 17.47 -12.07 -10.24
C VAL A 399 18.52 -12.01 -9.13
N ILE A 400 18.07 -12.14 -7.89
CA ILE A 400 18.93 -12.12 -6.69
C ILE A 400 19.11 -13.55 -6.18
N THR A 401 20.36 -14.02 -6.18
CA THR A 401 20.74 -15.37 -5.73
C THR A 401 21.77 -15.29 -4.59
N PRO A 402 21.86 -16.27 -3.67
CA PRO A 402 22.93 -16.27 -2.68
C PRO A 402 24.30 -16.23 -3.35
N ALA A 403 25.20 -15.37 -2.88
CA ALA A 403 26.55 -15.32 -3.42
C ALA A 403 27.28 -16.64 -3.15
N VAL A 404 27.98 -17.17 -4.15
CA VAL A 404 28.78 -18.41 -4.04
C VAL A 404 30.24 -18.07 -4.28
N GLN A 405 31.12 -18.44 -3.34
CA GLN A 405 32.57 -18.37 -3.50
C GLN A 405 33.14 -19.79 -3.43
N ASP A 406 33.88 -20.21 -4.47
CA ASP A 406 34.55 -21.51 -4.57
C ASP A 406 33.65 -22.74 -4.27
N GLY A 407 32.37 -22.68 -4.66
CA GLY A 407 31.41 -23.78 -4.46
C GLY A 407 30.80 -23.85 -3.06
N THR A 408 31.08 -22.87 -2.20
CA THR A 408 30.45 -22.67 -0.89
C THR A 408 29.64 -21.37 -0.85
N PRO A 409 28.45 -21.33 -0.20
CA PRO A 409 27.73 -20.08 0.03
C PRO A 409 28.63 -19.08 0.76
N ALA A 410 28.83 -17.90 0.18
CA ALA A 410 29.71 -16.87 0.68
C ALA A 410 29.07 -16.16 1.89
N GLY A 411 29.11 -16.79 3.05
CA GLY A 411 28.92 -16.10 4.32
C GLY A 411 30.27 -15.54 4.78
N ILE A 412 30.69 -14.39 4.25
CA ILE A 412 31.91 -13.71 4.72
C ILE A 412 31.52 -12.33 5.27
N GLU A 413 31.96 -12.02 6.48
CA GLU A 413 31.96 -10.66 7.02
C GLU A 413 32.67 -9.72 6.03
N GLY A 414 31.89 -8.86 5.35
CA GLY A 414 32.39 -7.81 4.46
C GLY A 414 32.39 -8.12 2.95
N GLY A 415 31.79 -9.22 2.49
CA GLY A 415 31.50 -9.47 1.06
C GLY A 415 29.99 -9.40 0.75
N PRO A 416 29.58 -9.20 -0.52
CA PRO A 416 28.16 -9.19 -0.87
C PRO A 416 27.56 -10.58 -0.60
N GLN A 417 26.51 -10.62 0.23
CA GLN A 417 25.82 -11.86 0.60
C GLN A 417 24.99 -12.43 -0.57
N TRP A 418 24.69 -11.57 -1.54
CA TRP A 418 23.89 -11.89 -2.71
C TRP A 418 24.62 -11.55 -4.01
N ALA A 419 24.31 -12.30 -5.06
CA ALA A 419 24.72 -12.05 -6.42
C ALA A 419 23.49 -11.60 -7.21
N VAL A 420 23.60 -10.41 -7.81
CA VAL A 420 22.57 -9.80 -8.66
C VAL A 420 22.90 -10.05 -10.13
N ALA A 421 21.95 -10.57 -10.89
CA ALA A 421 22.02 -10.70 -12.33
C ALA A 421 20.84 -9.98 -13.01
N PHE A 422 21.12 -9.24 -14.08
CA PHE A 422 20.11 -8.61 -14.91
C PHE A 422 19.87 -9.47 -16.16
N GLU A 423 18.88 -10.36 -16.09
CA GLU A 423 18.54 -11.25 -17.20
C GLU A 423 17.67 -10.53 -18.22
N PRO A 424 18.04 -10.48 -19.52
CA PRO A 424 17.17 -9.93 -20.55
C PRO A 424 15.85 -10.71 -20.64
N ARG A 425 14.75 -9.99 -20.76
CA ARG A 425 13.39 -10.54 -20.86
C ARG A 425 12.64 -9.96 -22.04
N THR A 426 11.55 -10.61 -22.39
CA THR A 426 10.61 -10.21 -23.43
C THR A 426 9.33 -9.65 -22.82
N VAL A 427 8.57 -8.90 -23.61
CA VAL A 427 7.24 -8.43 -23.18
C VAL A 427 6.27 -9.62 -22.97
N ASP A 428 6.51 -10.76 -23.60
CA ASP A 428 5.73 -11.99 -23.37
C ASP A 428 5.99 -12.61 -21.99
N ASP A 429 7.21 -12.50 -21.47
CA ASP A 429 7.52 -12.92 -20.10
C ASP A 429 6.68 -12.13 -19.08
N VAL A 430 6.51 -10.82 -19.30
CA VAL A 430 5.61 -9.99 -18.48
C VAL A 430 4.14 -10.42 -18.63
N ARG A 431 3.69 -10.76 -19.84
CA ARG A 431 2.32 -11.23 -20.09
C ARG A 431 2.03 -12.55 -19.38
N ALA A 432 3.04 -13.38 -19.11
CA ALA A 432 2.88 -14.66 -18.43
C ALA A 432 2.38 -14.51 -16.97
N PHE A 433 2.65 -13.36 -16.33
CA PHE A 433 2.13 -13.07 -14.98
C PHE A 433 0.62 -12.87 -14.92
N GLY A 434 -0.04 -12.67 -16.05
CA GLY A 434 -1.50 -12.51 -16.14
C GLY A 434 -1.89 -11.30 -16.97
N ARG A 435 -2.83 -11.48 -17.89
CA ARG A 435 -3.37 -10.41 -18.72
C ARG A 435 -4.82 -10.70 -19.04
N ASN A 436 -5.63 -9.65 -19.09
CA ASN A 436 -6.97 -9.74 -19.62
C ASN A 436 -6.97 -10.11 -21.10
N THR A 437 -7.89 -11.00 -21.46
CA THR A 437 -8.31 -11.20 -22.84
C THR A 437 -9.00 -9.93 -23.39
N PRO A 438 -9.13 -9.80 -24.72
CA PRO A 438 -9.86 -8.68 -25.32
C PRO A 438 -11.30 -8.53 -24.82
N ASP A 439 -12.00 -9.65 -24.57
CA ASP A 439 -13.38 -9.64 -24.10
C ASP A 439 -13.48 -9.19 -22.63
N GLU A 440 -12.51 -9.58 -21.81
CA GLU A 440 -12.41 -9.10 -20.42
C GLU A 440 -12.12 -7.61 -20.37
N ASN A 441 -11.18 -7.12 -21.19
CA ASN A 441 -10.94 -5.68 -21.32
C ASN A 441 -12.18 -4.92 -21.79
N ALA A 442 -13.00 -5.51 -22.67
CA ALA A 442 -14.27 -4.91 -23.08
C ALA A 442 -15.28 -4.85 -21.93
N ALA A 443 -15.27 -5.81 -20.99
CA ALA A 443 -16.07 -5.76 -19.78
C ALA A 443 -15.66 -4.59 -18.87
N PHE A 444 -14.36 -4.41 -18.61
CA PHE A 444 -13.86 -3.27 -17.84
C PHE A 444 -14.14 -1.91 -18.52
N ALA A 445 -14.03 -1.84 -19.84
CA ALA A 445 -14.39 -0.63 -20.58
C ALA A 445 -15.88 -0.28 -20.47
N ALA A 446 -16.77 -1.29 -20.42
CA ALA A 446 -18.19 -1.07 -20.15
C ALA A 446 -18.41 -0.54 -18.72
N VAL A 447 -17.64 -1.03 -17.73
CA VAL A 447 -17.66 -0.51 -16.35
C VAL A 447 -17.27 0.96 -16.31
N ASP A 448 -16.18 1.38 -16.96
CA ASP A 448 -15.77 2.80 -17.01
C ASP A 448 -16.91 3.69 -17.54
N ARG A 449 -17.56 3.27 -18.64
CA ARG A 449 -18.68 4.01 -19.21
C ARG A 449 -19.88 4.09 -18.28
N ILE A 450 -20.25 2.98 -17.63
CA ILE A 450 -21.38 2.94 -16.69
C ILE A 450 -21.07 3.76 -15.44
N SER A 451 -19.83 3.71 -14.95
CA SER A 451 -19.35 4.52 -13.84
C SER A 451 -19.56 6.00 -14.11
N GLN A 452 -19.17 6.48 -15.29
CA GLN A 452 -19.36 7.89 -15.68
C GLN A 452 -20.86 8.28 -15.72
N ILE A 453 -21.73 7.38 -16.19
CA ILE A 453 -23.18 7.61 -16.21
C ILE A 453 -23.73 7.67 -14.78
N ASN A 454 -23.43 6.68 -13.95
CA ASN A 454 -23.93 6.61 -12.58
C ASN A 454 -23.44 7.78 -11.72
N LEU A 455 -22.17 8.16 -11.85
CA LEU A 455 -21.63 9.34 -11.20
C LEU A 455 -22.35 10.62 -11.64
N ALA A 456 -22.62 10.77 -12.94
CA ALA A 456 -23.37 11.92 -13.45
C ALA A 456 -24.81 11.97 -12.92
N LEU A 457 -25.50 10.82 -12.87
CA LEU A 457 -26.84 10.72 -12.29
C LEU A 457 -26.84 11.07 -10.79
N TYR A 458 -25.89 10.52 -10.03
CA TYR A 458 -25.72 10.85 -8.62
C TYR A 458 -25.52 12.35 -8.42
N ARG A 459 -24.58 12.96 -9.14
CA ARG A 459 -24.28 14.40 -9.04
C ARG A 459 -25.47 15.28 -9.42
N ALA A 460 -26.24 14.88 -10.43
CA ALA A 460 -27.38 15.67 -10.89
C ALA A 460 -28.60 15.59 -9.96
N PHE A 461 -28.89 14.41 -9.39
CA PHE A 461 -30.17 14.17 -8.73
C PHE A 461 -30.08 13.91 -7.23
N VAL A 462 -28.97 13.37 -6.73
CA VAL A 462 -28.83 12.91 -5.33
C VAL A 462 -27.90 13.81 -4.53
N GLN A 463 -26.73 14.16 -5.09
CA GLN A 463 -25.73 14.98 -4.43
C GLN A 463 -26.26 16.30 -3.85
N PRO A 464 -27.14 17.07 -4.54
CA PRO A 464 -27.67 18.31 -3.96
C PRO A 464 -28.49 18.07 -2.69
N LEU A 465 -29.21 16.95 -2.61
CA LEU A 465 -30.01 16.57 -1.44
C LEU A 465 -29.10 16.13 -0.30
N VAL A 466 -28.06 15.33 -0.60
CA VAL A 466 -27.07 14.89 0.41
C VAL A 466 -26.35 16.10 1.00
N ARG A 467 -25.79 16.98 0.15
CA ARG A 467 -25.07 18.19 0.60
C ARG A 467 -25.95 19.16 1.39
N ALA A 468 -27.25 19.21 1.10
CA ALA A 468 -28.18 20.03 1.89
C ALA A 468 -28.46 19.45 3.28
N GLY A 469 -28.32 18.13 3.46
CA GLY A 469 -28.56 17.41 4.72
C GLY A 469 -27.31 17.16 5.57
N VAL A 470 -26.11 17.43 5.03
CA VAL A 470 -24.83 17.16 5.70
C VAL A 470 -24.19 18.46 6.18
N ASN A 471 -23.54 18.39 7.34
CA ASN A 471 -22.67 19.42 7.90
C ASN A 471 -21.48 18.77 8.63
N GLU A 472 -20.55 19.59 9.13
CA GLU A 472 -19.34 19.10 9.78
C GLU A 472 -19.63 18.19 10.99
N ALA A 473 -20.59 18.54 11.85
CA ALA A 473 -20.93 17.72 13.00
C ALA A 473 -21.46 16.33 12.60
N SER A 474 -22.28 16.25 11.54
CA SER A 474 -22.73 14.96 11.00
C SER A 474 -21.59 14.16 10.36
N ALA A 475 -20.64 14.82 9.69
CA ALA A 475 -19.48 14.19 9.08
C ALA A 475 -18.52 13.63 10.15
N GLU A 476 -18.23 14.41 11.20
CA GLU A 476 -17.47 13.97 12.37
C GLU A 476 -18.14 12.77 13.06
N ALA A 477 -19.46 12.81 13.25
CA ALA A 477 -20.20 11.70 13.83
C ALA A 477 -20.10 10.42 12.98
N LEU A 478 -20.22 10.52 11.65
CA LEU A 478 -20.05 9.38 10.74
C LEU A 478 -18.63 8.82 10.80
N ARG A 479 -17.60 9.68 10.85
CA ARG A 479 -16.20 9.26 11.04
C ARG A 479 -16.02 8.55 12.37
N ALA A 480 -16.49 9.13 13.48
CA ALA A 480 -16.37 8.52 14.80
C ALA A 480 -17.08 7.15 14.90
N LEU A 481 -18.18 6.97 14.17
CA LEU A 481 -18.94 5.71 14.11
C LEU A 481 -18.40 4.71 13.08
N HIS A 482 -17.40 5.07 12.27
CA HIS A 482 -16.78 4.15 11.32
C HIS A 482 -16.25 2.92 12.07
N PRO A 483 -16.53 1.68 11.61
CA PRO A 483 -16.21 0.47 12.37
C PRO A 483 -14.74 0.38 12.83
N LEU A 484 -13.80 0.75 11.98
CA LEU A 484 -12.38 0.78 12.36
C LEU A 484 -12.11 1.78 13.49
N ARG A 485 -12.49 3.05 13.35
CA ARG A 485 -12.27 4.09 14.37
C ARG A 485 -12.98 3.78 15.68
N LEU A 486 -14.20 3.25 15.57
CA LEU A 486 -14.99 2.81 16.72
C LEU A 486 -14.27 1.68 17.47
N SER A 487 -13.61 0.76 16.79
CA SER A 487 -12.84 -0.32 17.44
C SER A 487 -11.69 0.21 18.30
N TYR A 488 -11.02 1.30 17.92
CA TYR A 488 -10.00 1.95 18.77
C TYR A 488 -10.67 2.67 19.94
N THR A 489 -11.75 3.42 19.67
CA THR A 489 -12.43 4.24 20.68
C THR A 489 -13.09 3.38 21.77
N LEU A 490 -13.75 2.28 21.39
CA LEU A 490 -14.41 1.35 22.33
C LEU A 490 -13.42 0.70 23.30
N PHE A 491 -12.20 0.41 22.83
CA PHE A 491 -11.11 -0.10 23.65
C PHE A 491 -10.11 1.01 23.92
N SER A 492 -10.55 2.11 24.54
CA SER A 492 -9.65 3.17 25.01
C SER A 492 -10.02 3.56 26.45
N GLY A 493 -9.21 4.42 27.06
CA GLY A 493 -9.46 5.04 28.35
C GLY A 493 -10.69 5.97 28.37
N LEU A 494 -11.26 6.30 27.21
CA LEU A 494 -12.56 6.99 27.13
C LEU A 494 -13.73 6.09 27.54
N ASN A 495 -13.57 4.77 27.45
CA ASN A 495 -14.57 3.81 27.89
C ASN A 495 -14.29 3.39 29.36
N PRO A 496 -15.15 3.73 30.33
CA PRO A 496 -14.91 3.42 31.75
C PRO A 496 -14.72 1.93 32.05
N TRP A 497 -15.28 1.04 31.23
CA TRP A 497 -15.15 -0.41 31.39
C TRP A 497 -13.70 -0.91 31.19
N THR A 498 -12.85 -0.15 30.49
CA THR A 498 -11.44 -0.49 30.29
C THR A 498 -10.56 -0.18 31.52
N ALA A 499 -11.09 0.55 32.51
CA ALA A 499 -10.38 0.79 33.77
C ALA A 499 -10.16 -0.51 34.57
N ILE A 500 -11.07 -1.49 34.44
CA ILE A 500 -10.97 -2.79 35.10
C ILE A 500 -9.72 -3.57 34.63
N PRO A 501 -9.55 -3.86 33.32
CA PRO A 501 -8.35 -4.55 32.85
C PRO A 501 -7.07 -3.74 33.10
N ALA A 502 -7.12 -2.40 33.00
CA ALA A 502 -5.98 -1.54 33.31
C ALA A 502 -5.48 -1.70 34.76
N ALA A 503 -6.41 -1.76 35.72
CA ALA A 503 -6.07 -1.91 37.14
C ALA A 503 -5.58 -3.33 37.49
N LEU A 504 -6.12 -4.36 36.82
CA LEU A 504 -5.78 -5.75 37.08
C LEU A 504 -4.50 -6.21 36.36
N ALA A 505 -4.18 -5.63 35.19
CA ALA A 505 -3.08 -6.09 34.35
C ALA A 505 -1.73 -6.15 35.06
N PRO A 506 -1.27 -5.15 35.85
CA PRO A 506 0.01 -5.24 36.55
C PRO A 506 0.08 -6.41 37.55
N SER A 507 -0.99 -6.63 38.32
CA SER A 507 -1.06 -7.74 39.27
C SER A 507 -1.09 -9.09 38.56
N ILE A 508 -1.80 -9.19 37.43
CA ILE A 508 -1.86 -10.40 36.62
C ILE A 508 -0.50 -10.69 36.01
N ARG A 509 0.20 -9.70 35.42
CA ARG A 509 1.58 -9.86 34.91
C ARG A 509 2.51 -10.41 36.00
N ALA A 510 2.44 -9.86 37.22
CA ALA A 510 3.26 -10.31 38.34
C ALA A 510 2.92 -11.72 38.86
N HIS A 511 1.70 -12.20 38.63
CA HIS A 511 1.21 -13.50 39.10
C HIS A 511 0.68 -14.37 37.95
N ARG A 512 1.29 -14.26 36.76
CA ARG A 512 0.91 -15.08 35.61
C ARG A 512 1.04 -16.56 35.96
N ARG A 513 0.02 -17.33 35.56
CA ARG A 513 -0.04 -18.78 35.69
C ARG A 513 -0.35 -19.38 34.31
N PRO A 514 0.63 -19.42 33.40
CA PRO A 514 0.45 -20.07 32.12
C PRO A 514 0.08 -21.54 32.32
N VAL A 515 -0.88 -22.02 31.55
CA VAL A 515 -1.24 -23.43 31.52
C VAL A 515 -0.15 -24.24 30.80
N ALA A 516 0.00 -25.52 31.12
CA ALA A 516 0.93 -26.39 30.41
C ALA A 516 0.56 -26.53 28.93
N ALA A 517 1.56 -26.62 28.05
CA ALA A 517 1.37 -26.66 26.60
C ALA A 517 0.62 -27.93 26.13
N ASP A 518 0.68 -29.02 26.90
CA ASP A 518 -0.02 -30.28 26.65
C ASP A 518 -1.43 -30.34 27.27
N ASN A 519 -1.94 -29.21 27.78
CA ASN A 519 -3.29 -29.16 28.34
C ASN A 519 -4.35 -29.32 27.23
N PRO A 520 -5.30 -30.28 27.37
CA PRO A 520 -6.28 -30.59 26.33
C PRO A 520 -7.23 -29.43 26.00
N PHE A 521 -7.47 -28.50 26.92
CA PHE A 521 -8.30 -27.33 26.67
C PHE A 521 -7.57 -26.24 25.87
N MET A 522 -6.24 -26.16 26.00
CA MET A 522 -5.42 -25.29 25.15
C MET A 522 -5.41 -25.81 23.71
N GLU A 523 -5.21 -27.12 23.52
CA GLU A 523 -5.30 -27.76 22.19
C GLU A 523 -6.70 -27.57 21.56
N ALA A 524 -7.77 -27.71 22.36
CA ALA A 524 -9.13 -27.45 21.91
C ALA A 524 -9.35 -25.98 21.49
N GLN A 525 -8.79 -25.01 22.23
CA GLN A 525 -8.84 -23.59 21.89
C GLN A 525 -8.14 -23.31 20.55
N GLU A 526 -6.94 -23.85 20.34
CA GLU A 526 -6.20 -23.69 19.10
C GLU A 526 -6.91 -24.34 17.91
N SER A 527 -7.48 -25.52 18.11
CA SER A 527 -8.26 -26.22 17.09
C SER A 527 -9.51 -25.41 16.69
N LEU A 528 -10.20 -24.83 17.67
CA LEU A 528 -11.33 -23.93 17.43
C LEU A 528 -10.88 -22.68 16.65
N SER A 529 -9.77 -22.07 17.03
CA SER A 529 -9.22 -20.90 16.34
C SER A 529 -8.89 -21.20 14.87
N ARG A 530 -8.17 -22.31 14.61
CA ARG A 530 -7.90 -22.79 13.25
C ARG A 530 -9.19 -23.04 12.46
N THR A 531 -10.23 -23.58 13.10
CA THR A 531 -11.53 -23.82 12.46
C THR A 531 -12.24 -22.51 12.09
N ILE A 532 -12.21 -21.51 12.97
CA ILE A 532 -12.79 -20.19 12.70
C ILE A 532 -12.06 -19.51 11.54
N SER A 533 -10.72 -19.47 11.60
CA SER A 533 -9.88 -18.92 10.53
C SER A 533 -10.17 -19.58 9.19
N ALA A 534 -10.14 -20.92 9.13
CA ALA A 534 -10.45 -21.68 7.92
C ALA A 534 -11.88 -21.46 7.40
N SER A 535 -12.86 -21.26 8.28
CA SER A 535 -14.25 -20.98 7.88
C SER A 535 -14.39 -19.60 7.25
N ILE A 536 -13.72 -18.58 7.81
CA ILE A 536 -13.72 -17.23 7.25
C ILE A 536 -12.95 -17.20 5.93
N ASP A 537 -11.84 -17.93 5.83
CA ASP A 537 -11.08 -18.04 4.58
C ASP A 537 -11.86 -18.78 3.48
N ALA A 538 -12.57 -19.86 3.83
CA ALA A 538 -13.47 -20.53 2.89
C ALA A 538 -14.57 -19.58 2.39
N TRP A 539 -15.13 -18.74 3.27
CA TRP A 539 -16.06 -17.69 2.85
C TRP A 539 -15.41 -16.67 1.90
N ARG A 540 -14.18 -16.23 2.17
CA ARG A 540 -13.43 -15.34 1.27
C ARG A 540 -13.31 -15.95 -0.12
N VAL A 541 -12.89 -17.21 -0.23
CA VAL A 541 -12.74 -17.89 -1.53
C VAL A 541 -14.08 -17.95 -2.28
N MET A 542 -15.18 -18.28 -1.60
CA MET A 542 -16.52 -18.28 -2.22
C MET A 542 -16.95 -16.89 -2.67
N ARG A 543 -16.73 -15.86 -1.83
CA ARG A 543 -17.05 -14.47 -2.13
C ARG A 543 -16.27 -13.98 -3.35
N ASP A 544 -14.97 -14.26 -3.40
CA ASP A 544 -14.07 -13.81 -4.47
C ASP A 544 -14.44 -14.46 -5.82
N GLN A 545 -14.76 -15.76 -5.81
CA GLN A 545 -15.26 -16.45 -7.02
C GLN A 545 -16.60 -15.89 -7.47
N ALA A 546 -17.57 -15.71 -6.56
CA ALA A 546 -18.88 -15.16 -6.91
C ALA A 546 -18.77 -13.73 -7.45
N THR A 547 -17.86 -12.92 -6.88
CA THR A 547 -17.55 -11.56 -7.33
C THR A 547 -17.08 -11.56 -8.79
N GLU A 548 -16.13 -12.43 -9.14
CA GLU A 548 -15.65 -12.58 -10.51
C GLU A 548 -16.75 -13.06 -11.48
N ASP A 549 -17.50 -14.11 -11.08
CA ASP A 549 -18.56 -14.69 -11.91
C ASP A 549 -19.68 -13.67 -12.19
N TRP A 550 -20.08 -12.90 -11.18
CA TRP A 550 -21.09 -11.85 -11.34
C TRP A 550 -20.59 -10.73 -12.22
N PHE A 551 -19.32 -10.33 -12.05
CA PHE A 551 -18.71 -9.29 -12.87
C PHE A 551 -18.74 -9.68 -14.35
N PHE A 552 -18.22 -10.85 -14.71
CA PHE A 552 -18.21 -11.28 -16.12
C PHE A 552 -19.59 -11.71 -16.62
N GLY A 553 -20.45 -12.24 -15.76
CA GLY A 553 -21.84 -12.54 -16.09
C GLY A 553 -22.64 -11.29 -16.47
N LEU A 554 -22.39 -10.17 -15.78
CA LEU A 554 -23.04 -8.90 -16.06
C LEU A 554 -22.35 -8.15 -17.21
N TYR A 555 -21.07 -7.84 -17.06
CA TYR A 555 -20.33 -6.97 -17.98
C TYR A 555 -19.83 -7.68 -19.24
N GLY A 556 -19.64 -8.99 -19.20
CA GLY A 556 -19.34 -9.81 -20.38
C GLY A 556 -20.58 -10.18 -21.19
N SER A 557 -21.80 -9.89 -20.72
CA SER A 557 -23.03 -10.25 -21.41
C SER A 557 -23.21 -9.48 -22.73
N ALA A 558 -23.83 -10.15 -23.72
CA ALA A 558 -24.09 -9.54 -25.02
C ALA A 558 -24.92 -8.24 -24.95
N PRO A 559 -25.98 -8.13 -24.11
CA PRO A 559 -26.71 -6.86 -23.96
C PRO A 559 -25.82 -5.74 -23.41
N MET A 560 -25.00 -6.04 -22.40
CA MET A 560 -24.12 -5.03 -21.80
C MET A 560 -23.08 -4.54 -22.80
N GLN A 561 -22.46 -5.46 -23.53
CA GLN A 561 -21.49 -5.14 -24.57
C GLN A 561 -22.11 -4.39 -25.75
N LEU A 562 -23.37 -4.67 -26.11
CA LEU A 562 -24.08 -3.94 -27.16
C LEU A 562 -24.33 -2.47 -26.77
N TRP A 563 -24.69 -2.20 -25.52
CA TRP A 563 -25.08 -0.86 -25.08
C TRP A 563 -23.91 -0.01 -24.59
N PHE A 564 -22.96 -0.64 -23.90
CA PHE A 564 -21.89 0.06 -23.18
C PHE A 564 -20.47 -0.36 -23.58
N GLY A 565 -20.32 -1.47 -24.32
CA GLY A 565 -19.00 -1.89 -24.81
C GLY A 565 -18.36 -0.84 -25.70
N GLU A 566 -17.02 -0.74 -25.65
CA GLU A 566 -16.27 -0.03 -26.68
C GLU A 566 -16.43 -0.83 -27.98
N GLY A 567 -17.31 -0.39 -28.88
CA GLY A 567 -17.54 -1.07 -30.15
C GLY A 567 -16.23 -1.45 -30.86
N ARG A 568 -16.21 -2.62 -31.52
CA ARG A 568 -15.06 -3.19 -32.27
C ARG A 568 -14.38 -2.22 -33.28
N THR A 569 -14.94 -1.03 -33.49
CA THR A 569 -14.55 0.00 -34.47
C THR A 569 -13.36 0.87 -34.05
N ARG A 570 -12.97 0.97 -32.77
CA ARG A 570 -11.80 1.79 -32.37
C ARG A 570 -10.45 1.07 -32.58
N ARG A 571 -10.46 -0.26 -32.70
CA ARG A 571 -9.26 -1.10 -32.84
C ARG A 571 -8.49 -0.86 -34.16
N ARG A 572 -9.10 -0.23 -35.16
CA ARG A 572 -8.48 0.07 -36.46
C ARG A 572 -7.64 1.36 -36.51
N ARG A 573 -7.72 2.25 -35.51
CA ARG A 573 -6.97 3.52 -35.51
C ARG A 573 -5.61 3.49 -34.78
N ARG A 574 -5.28 2.40 -34.06
CA ARG A 574 -3.98 2.24 -33.37
C ARG A 574 -2.84 1.73 -34.29
N HIS A 575 -3.08 1.54 -35.59
CA HIS A 575 -2.09 0.99 -36.54
C HIS A 575 -1.79 1.90 -37.75
N ALA A 576 -2.08 3.19 -37.66
CA ALA A 576 -1.53 4.14 -38.62
C ALA A 576 -0.22 4.71 -38.04
N PRO A 577 0.95 4.41 -38.61
CA PRO A 577 2.17 5.12 -38.25
C PRO A 577 2.02 6.59 -38.70
N ALA A 578 2.43 7.51 -37.83
CA ALA A 578 2.77 8.88 -38.22
C ALA A 578 4.20 8.89 -38.75
#